data_AF-A0A0B2RT81-F1
#
_entry.id   AF-A0A0B2RT81-F1
#
_cell.length_a   1.000
_cell.length_b   1.000
_cell.length_c   1.000
_cell.angle_alpha   90.00
_cell.angle_beta   90.00
_cell.angle_gamma   90.00
#
_symmetry.space_group_name_H-M   'P 1'
#
loop_
_entity.id
_entity.type
_entity.pdbx_description
1 polymer ?
#
loop_
_entity_poly.entity_id
_entity_poly.type
_entity_poly.pdbx_seq_one_letter_code
_entity_poly.pdbx_strand_id
1 'polypeptide(L)' 'MSSTALVRNTKNIQLRGFELLKAIHLEPNPFDIERDLITPTFKLKRPQFLKYYKDHIDQLYKEAKGALV' A
#
# COMPACT_ATOMS: atom_id res chain seq x y z
N MET A 1 -9.37 -5.23 -12.25
CA MET A 1 -9.67 -6.20 -11.17
C MET A 1 -10.49 -5.49 -10.11
N SER A 2 -11.67 -6.01 -9.77
CA SER A 2 -12.65 -5.31 -8.91
C SER A 2 -12.24 -5.35 -7.43
N SER A 3 -12.35 -4.20 -6.75
CA SER A 3 -11.97 -3.95 -5.35
C SER A 3 -12.42 -5.03 -4.34
N THR A 4 -13.53 -5.72 -4.63
CA THR A 4 -14.12 -6.76 -3.77
C THR A 4 -13.26 -8.02 -3.59
N ALA A 5 -12.29 -8.29 -4.48
CA ALA A 5 -11.49 -9.53 -4.41
C ALA A 5 -10.41 -9.52 -3.30
N LEU A 6 -9.80 -8.36 -3.01
CA LEU A 6 -8.70 -8.26 -2.03
C LEU A 6 -9.16 -8.44 -0.58
N VAL A 7 -10.40 -8.06 -0.27
CA VAL A 7 -10.97 -8.12 1.08
C VAL A 7 -11.30 -9.56 1.52
N ARG A 8 -11.46 -10.51 0.60
CA ARG A 8 -11.94 -11.87 0.92
C ARG A 8 -10.88 -12.81 1.51
N ASN A 9 -9.59 -12.53 1.34
CA ASN A 9 -8.52 -13.46 1.76
C ASN A 9 -8.08 -13.31 3.23
N THR A 10 -8.49 -12.26 3.94
CA THR A 10 -8.08 -12.05 5.34
C THR A 10 -8.83 -12.94 6.32
N LYS A 11 -9.98 -13.52 5.94
CA LYS A 11 -10.77 -14.39 6.85
C LYS A 11 -10.07 -15.70 7.22
N ASN A 12 -9.14 -16.17 6.40
CA ASN A 12 -8.37 -17.39 6.64
C ASN A 12 -7.09 -17.16 7.46
N ILE A 13 -6.74 -15.90 7.71
CA ILE A 13 -5.53 -15.49 8.40
C ILE A 13 -6.03 -14.75 9.65
N GLN A 14 -5.78 -15.27 10.85
CA GLN A 14 -6.24 -14.67 12.12
C GLN A 14 -5.48 -13.38 12.45
N LEU A 15 -5.56 -12.39 11.56
CA LEU A 15 -4.99 -11.07 11.71
C LEU A 15 -5.79 -10.29 12.76
N ARG A 16 -5.08 -9.56 13.61
CA ARG A 16 -5.67 -8.62 14.55
C ARG A 16 -6.27 -7.44 13.79
N GLY A 17 -7.27 -6.79 14.37
CA GLY A 17 -7.97 -5.67 13.71
C GLY A 17 -7.07 -4.52 13.27
N PHE A 18 -5.91 -4.31 13.93
CA PHE A 18 -4.92 -3.30 13.55
C PHE A 18 -3.98 -3.73 12.42
N GLU A 19 -3.95 -5.01 12.07
CA GLU A 19 -3.17 -5.55 10.95
C GLU A 19 -3.97 -5.53 9.64
N LEU A 20 -5.27 -5.25 9.72
CA LEU A 20 -6.13 -5.10 8.55
C LEU A 20 -5.90 -3.75 7.88
N LEU A 21 -5.68 -3.78 6.57
CA LEU A 21 -5.52 -2.59 5.74
C LEU A 21 -6.85 -1.84 5.64
N LYS A 22 -6.83 -0.53 5.95
CA LYS A 22 -8.01 0.34 5.87
C LYS A 22 -8.18 1.02 4.51
N ALA A 23 -7.06 1.27 3.82
CA ALA A 23 -7.02 1.93 2.52
C ALA A 23 -5.78 1.44 1.76
N ILE A 24 -5.86 1.41 0.43
CA ILE A 24 -4.79 0.94 -0.46
C ILE A 24 -4.63 1.89 -1.64
N HIS A 25 -3.40 2.09 -2.09
CA HIS A 25 -3.09 2.76 -3.35
C HIS A 25 -2.61 1.70 -4.36
N LEU A 26 -3.15 1.74 -5.58
CA LEU A 26 -2.79 0.82 -6.65
C LEU A 26 -1.89 1.54 -7.65
N GLU A 27 -0.65 1.10 -7.73
CA GLU A 27 0.31 1.59 -8.72
C GLU A 27 0.12 0.84 -10.05
N PRO A 28 -0.16 1.53 -11.17
CA PRO A 28 -0.30 0.90 -12.48
C PRO A 28 1.04 0.41 -13.07
N ASN A 29 2.16 1.02 -12.66
CA ASN A 29 3.47 0.69 -13.21
C ASN A 29 4.25 -0.29 -12.32
N PRO A 30 4.97 -1.26 -12.90
CA PRO A 30 5.90 -2.07 -12.12
C PRO A 30 6.98 -1.21 -11.44
N PHE A 31 7.44 -1.66 -10.27
CA PHE A 31 8.59 -1.03 -9.62
C PHE A 31 9.86 -1.31 -10.43
N ASP A 32 10.62 -0.25 -10.68
CA ASP A 32 11.82 -0.31 -11.49
C ASP A 32 13.05 0.22 -10.74
N ILE A 33 14.20 -0.13 -11.29
CA ILE A 33 15.50 0.32 -10.80
C ILE A 33 15.75 1.77 -11.24
N GLU A 34 15.14 2.21 -12.35
CA GLU A 34 15.28 3.56 -12.90
C GLU A 34 14.77 4.65 -11.95
N ARG A 35 13.66 4.40 -11.24
CA ARG A 35 13.13 5.30 -10.19
C ARG A 35 13.82 5.12 -8.84
N ASP A 36 14.89 4.33 -8.76
CA ASP A 36 15.62 3.98 -7.54
C ASP A 36 14.73 3.38 -6.43
N LEU A 37 13.62 2.73 -6.82
CA LEU A 37 12.68 2.15 -5.85
C LEU A 37 13.14 0.77 -5.39
N ILE A 38 13.73 -0.02 -6.29
CA ILE A 38 14.17 -1.38 -6.00
C ILE A 38 15.68 -1.56 -6.21
N THR A 39 16.27 -2.54 -5.53
CA THR A 39 17.64 -2.99 -5.81
C THR A 39 17.67 -3.78 -7.12
N PRO A 40 18.86 -3.99 -7.72
CA PRO A 40 19.03 -4.91 -8.85
C PRO A 40 18.58 -6.35 -8.55
N THR A 41 18.48 -6.71 -7.27
CA THR A 41 17.95 -8.00 -6.78
C THR A 41 16.45 -7.96 -6.44
N PHE A 42 15.72 -6.95 -6.93
CA PHE A 42 14.28 -6.75 -6.73
C PHE A 42 13.83 -6.62 -5.26
N LYS A 43 14.72 -6.13 -4.38
CA LYS A 43 14.35 -5.80 -2.99
C LYS A 43 13.91 -4.33 -2.91
N LEU A 44 12.86 -4.08 -2.13
CA LEU A 44 12.32 -2.73 -1.93
C LEU A 44 13.29 -1.86 -1.13
N LYS A 45 13.53 -0.64 -1.61
CA LYS A 45 14.28 0.38 -0.86
C LYS A 45 13.30 1.25 -0.08
N ARG A 46 13.03 0.86 1.18
CA ARG A 46 11.98 1.46 2.02
C ARG A 46 12.06 3.01 2.14
N PRO A 47 13.24 3.63 2.35
CA PRO A 47 13.32 5.10 2.44
C PRO A 47 12.90 5.82 1.15
N GLN A 48 13.26 5.26 -0.01
CA GLN A 48 12.96 5.78 -1.33
C GLN A 48 11.46 5.66 -1.63
N PHE A 49 10.88 4.50 -1.31
CA PHE A 49 9.44 4.29 -1.38
C PHE A 49 8.67 5.30 -0.51
N LEU A 50 9.11 5.53 0.74
CA LEU A 50 8.46 6.51 1.61
C LEU A 50 8.54 7.91 1.03
N LYS A 51 9.68 8.30 0.45
CA LYS A 51 9.84 9.62 -0.19
C LYS A 51 8.96 9.76 -1.43
N TYR A 52 8.88 8.73 -2.27
CA TYR A 52 8.14 8.75 -3.52
C TYR A 52 6.62 8.74 -3.29
N TYR A 53 6.13 7.89 -2.38
CA TYR A 53 4.68 7.73 -2.12
C TYR A 53 4.17 8.58 -0.96
N LYS A 54 4.96 9.54 -0.44
CA LYS A 54 4.61 10.31 0.75
C LYS A 54 3.23 10.95 0.62
N ASP A 55 2.99 11.66 -0.48
CA ASP A 55 1.75 12.40 -0.69
C ASP A 55 0.54 11.46 -0.81
N HIS A 56 0.72 10.32 -1.48
CA HIS A 56 -0.31 9.28 -1.57
C HIS A 56 -0.62 8.68 -0.20
N ILE A 57 0.40 8.38 0.62
CA ILE A 57 0.23 7.86 1.98
C ILE A 57 -0.51 8.89 2.85
N ASP A 58 -0.11 10.15 2.81
CA ASP A 58 -0.76 11.23 3.57
C ASP A 58 -2.24 11.39 3.17
N GLN A 59 -2.55 11.26 1.88
CA GLN A 59 -3.92 11.28 1.38
C GLN A 59 -4.73 10.06 1.86
N LEU A 60 -4.17 8.85 1.77
CA LEU A 60 -4.82 7.63 2.27
C LEU A 60 -5.14 7.73 3.77
N TYR A 61 -4.24 8.32 4.58
CA TYR A 61 -4.50 8.54 6.00
C TYR A 61 -5.65 9.52 6.25
N LYS A 62 -5.76 10.58 5.45
CA LYS A 62 -6.87 11.54 5.53
C LYS A 62 -8.20 10.87 5.18
N GLU A 63 -8.24 10.11 4.09
CA GLU A 63 -9.43 9.39 3.64
C GLU A 63 -9.86 8.32 4.65
N ALA A 64 -8.93 7.52 5.15
CA ALA A 64 -9.21 6.49 6.15
C ALA A 64 -9.69 7.07 7.49
N LYS A 65 -9.26 8.29 7.85
CA LYS A 65 -9.77 9.00 9.03
C LYS A 65 -11.13 9.64 8.78
N GLY A 66 -11.34 10.23 7.60
CA GLY A 66 -12.60 10.86 7.20
C GLY A 66 -13.76 9.87 7.03
N ALA A 67 -13.47 8.62 6.66
CA ALA A 67 -14.45 7.53 6.57
C ALA A 67 -14.90 6.95 7.94
N LEU A 68 -14.32 7.42 9.06
CA LEU A 68 -14.67 7.01 10.42
C LEU A 68 -15.57 8.03 11.15
N VAL A 69 -16.13 9.00 10.41
CA VAL A 69 -17.03 10.04 10.94
C VAL A 69 -18.44 9.84 10.39
#